data_AF-A0A850CN33-F1
#
_entry.id   AF-A0A850CN33-F1
#
_cell.length_a   1.000
_cell.length_b   1.000
_cell.length_c   1.000
_cell.angle_alpha   90.00
_cell.angle_beta   90.00
_cell.angle_gamma   90.00
#
_symmetry.space_group_name_H-M   'P 1'
#
loop_
_entity.id
_entity.type
_entity.pdbx_description
1 polymer ?
#
loop_
_entity_poly.entity_id
_entity_poly.type
_entity_poly.pdbx_seq_one_letter_code
_entity_poly.pdbx_strand_id
1 'polypeptide(L)'
;MAASRTATNMSTAQTPSGRLSFAKIREPLEVPDLLALQTESFDWLLGNERWQARVAAAKAEGRTDVPDRSGLEEIFEEISPIEDFSGSMSLSFRDHRFEETRKTIESCKERDQTYDAPLFVTAEFMNAQTGEIKSQTVFMGDFPLMTERGTFIINGTERVVVSQLVRSPGVYFERTPDKTSDKDIYTAKIIPSRGAWLEFEIDKRDMVGVRVDRKRKQSVTVLLKALGMSEADILEEFGDYESMRLTLEKDHTAGQDDALLDIYRKLRPGEPPTREAAQTLLDNLYFNPKRYD
;
A
#
# COMPACT_ATOMS: atom_id res chain seq x y z
N MET A 1 25.77 24.05 -62.37
CA MET A 1 25.69 24.95 -61.19
C MET A 1 24.48 24.54 -60.37
N ALA A 2 24.62 23.50 -59.54
CA ALA A 2 23.54 23.06 -58.65
C ALA A 2 23.66 23.86 -57.35
N ALA A 3 22.70 24.76 -57.12
CA ALA A 3 22.62 25.56 -55.92
C ALA A 3 22.49 24.65 -54.68
N SER A 4 23.44 24.77 -53.76
CA SER A 4 23.37 24.15 -52.44
C SER A 4 22.13 24.68 -51.74
N ARG A 5 21.19 23.78 -51.41
CA ARG A 5 20.04 24.12 -50.58
C ARG A 5 20.57 24.60 -49.24
N THR A 6 20.40 25.89 -48.97
CA THR A 6 20.66 26.52 -47.69
C THR A 6 19.91 25.73 -46.63
N ALA A 7 20.65 25.06 -45.74
CA ALA A 7 20.06 24.40 -44.59
C ALA A 7 19.37 25.47 -43.75
N THR A 8 18.03 25.47 -43.78
CA THR A 8 17.19 26.21 -42.85
C THR A 8 17.72 26.01 -41.45
N ASN A 9 18.01 27.13 -40.76
CA ASN A 9 18.54 27.20 -39.40
C ASN A 9 18.08 26.01 -38.56
N MET A 10 18.96 25.02 -38.43
CA MET A 10 18.87 24.06 -37.36
C MET A 10 19.02 24.90 -36.11
N SER A 11 17.92 25.08 -35.37
CA SER A 11 17.94 25.57 -34.00
C SER A 11 18.78 24.59 -33.19
N THR A 12 20.11 24.72 -33.27
CA THR A 12 21.03 24.16 -32.31
C THR A 12 20.59 24.74 -30.98
N ALA A 13 20.09 23.90 -30.08
CA ALA A 13 19.94 24.28 -28.68
C ALA A 13 21.26 24.95 -28.27
N GLN A 14 21.26 26.28 -28.15
CA GLN A 14 22.42 27.02 -27.70
C GLN A 14 22.60 26.62 -26.25
N THR A 15 23.53 25.71 -25.99
CA THR A 15 23.86 25.42 -24.60
C THR A 15 24.41 26.71 -23.97
N PRO A 16 24.21 26.94 -22.66
CA PRO A 16 24.76 28.12 -21.97
C PRO A 16 26.28 28.28 -22.16
N SER A 17 26.97 27.18 -22.46
CA SER A 17 28.41 27.09 -22.72
C SER A 17 28.82 27.33 -24.18
N GLY A 18 27.89 27.54 -25.11
CA GLY A 18 28.17 27.66 -26.54
C GLY A 18 28.63 26.34 -27.20
N ARG A 19 28.32 25.19 -26.59
CA ARG A 19 28.66 23.87 -27.11
C ARG A 19 27.85 23.59 -28.36
N LEU A 20 28.55 23.28 -29.46
CA LEU A 20 27.92 22.86 -30.70
C LEU A 20 27.38 21.44 -30.55
N SER A 21 26.07 21.27 -30.79
CA SER A 21 25.42 19.96 -30.86
C SER A 21 25.28 19.53 -32.31
N PHE A 22 25.68 18.29 -32.62
CA PHE A 22 25.49 17.65 -33.93
C PHE A 22 24.20 16.82 -33.98
N ALA A 23 23.29 17.01 -33.02
CA ALA A 23 22.01 16.32 -32.98
C ALA A 23 21.20 16.63 -34.25
N LYS A 24 20.77 15.56 -34.95
CA LYS A 24 19.95 15.68 -36.16
C LYS A 24 18.45 15.73 -35.87
N ILE A 25 18.04 15.21 -34.72
CA ILE A 25 16.65 15.13 -34.27
C ILE A 25 16.43 16.24 -33.25
N ARG A 26 15.35 17.01 -33.40
CA ARG A 26 14.93 18.01 -32.42
C ARG A 26 14.25 17.30 -31.24
N GLU A 27 14.66 17.65 -30.03
CA GLU A 27 14.01 17.17 -28.81
C GLU A 27 12.68 17.91 -28.62
N PRO A 28 11.54 17.19 -28.59
CA PRO A 28 10.22 17.80 -28.40
C PRO A 28 9.90 18.10 -26.94
N LEU A 29 10.61 17.48 -26.00
CA LEU A 29 10.44 17.61 -24.57
C LEU A 29 11.81 17.87 -23.94
N GLU A 30 11.86 18.80 -22.99
CA GLU A 30 13.06 19.07 -22.20
C GLU A 30 13.26 18.01 -21.12
N VAL A 31 14.49 17.90 -20.62
CA VAL A 31 14.81 17.02 -19.50
C VAL A 31 14.03 17.51 -18.27
N PRO A 32 13.22 16.65 -17.62
CA PRO A 32 12.48 17.05 -16.44
C PRO A 32 13.42 17.26 -15.25
N ASP A 33 12.89 17.80 -14.15
CA ASP A 33 13.63 17.87 -12.90
C ASP A 33 13.99 16.44 -12.41
N LEU A 34 15.29 16.18 -12.30
CA LEU A 34 15.83 14.88 -11.92
C LEU A 34 15.63 14.56 -10.43
N LEU A 35 15.34 15.59 -9.61
CA LEU A 35 15.00 15.44 -8.19
C LEU A 35 13.49 15.39 -7.94
N ALA A 36 12.68 15.54 -9.00
CA ALA A 36 11.22 15.55 -8.90
C ALA A 36 10.70 14.32 -8.14
N LEU A 37 11.18 13.11 -8.45
CA LEU A 37 10.71 11.89 -7.79
C LEU A 37 10.80 11.96 -6.24
N GLN A 38 11.86 12.55 -5.70
CA GLN A 38 12.05 12.68 -4.26
C GLN A 38 11.25 13.86 -3.70
N THR A 39 11.41 15.02 -4.31
CA THR A 39 10.81 16.27 -3.82
C THR A 39 9.30 16.26 -3.95
N GLU A 40 8.77 15.82 -5.08
CA GLU A 40 7.34 15.78 -5.35
C GLU A 40 6.59 14.81 -4.44
N SER A 41 7.19 13.66 -4.16
CA SER A 41 6.65 12.63 -3.25
C SER A 41 6.58 13.16 -1.81
N PHE A 42 7.65 13.82 -1.35
CA PHE A 42 7.68 14.38 0.00
C PHE A 42 6.76 15.60 0.16
N ASP A 43 6.67 16.46 -0.86
CA ASP A 43 5.74 17.57 -0.89
C ASP A 43 4.28 17.09 -0.80
N TRP A 44 3.93 16.00 -1.50
CA TRP A 44 2.61 15.36 -1.38
C TRP A 44 2.37 14.80 0.03
N LEU A 45 3.35 14.11 0.62
CA LEU A 45 3.24 13.59 1.98
C LEU A 45 2.90 14.71 2.98
N LEU A 46 3.60 15.84 2.91
CA LEU A 46 3.40 16.95 3.83
C LEU A 46 2.14 17.77 3.56
N GLY A 47 1.71 17.85 2.30
CA GLY A 47 0.62 18.74 1.87
C GLY A 47 1.02 20.22 1.80
N ASN A 48 2.30 20.50 1.53
CA ASN A 48 2.85 21.85 1.57
C ASN A 48 2.41 22.74 0.39
N GLU A 49 2.76 24.03 0.42
CA GLU A 49 2.37 25.02 -0.60
C GLU A 49 2.80 24.62 -2.02
N ARG A 50 3.96 23.96 -2.17
CA ARG A 50 4.46 23.49 -3.48
C ARG A 50 3.55 22.40 -4.06
N TRP A 51 3.12 21.44 -3.24
CA TRP A 51 2.15 20.44 -3.65
C TRP A 51 0.77 21.06 -3.93
N GLN A 52 0.29 21.96 -3.06
CA GLN A 52 -1.00 22.64 -3.27
C GLN A 52 -1.04 23.42 -4.60
N ALA A 53 0.06 24.10 -4.94
CA ALA A 53 0.19 24.80 -6.22
C ALA A 53 0.13 23.83 -7.42
N ARG A 54 0.74 22.63 -7.30
CA ARG A 54 0.68 21.58 -8.33
C ARG A 54 -0.74 21.01 -8.48
N VAL A 55 -1.45 20.76 -7.38
CA VAL A 55 -2.86 20.35 -7.40
C VAL A 55 -3.72 21.41 -8.08
N ALA A 56 -3.55 22.68 -7.74
CA ALA A 56 -4.30 23.78 -8.35
C ALA A 56 -4.05 23.89 -9.86
N ALA A 57 -2.79 23.75 -10.30
CA ALA A 57 -2.44 23.74 -11.72
C ALA A 57 -3.05 22.53 -12.46
N ALA A 58 -2.94 21.33 -11.90
CA ALA A 58 -3.53 20.11 -12.48
C ALA A 58 -5.06 20.24 -12.62
N LYS A 59 -5.74 20.76 -11.59
CA LYS A 59 -7.19 21.02 -11.64
C LYS A 59 -7.58 22.03 -12.70
N ALA A 60 -6.81 23.11 -12.86
CA ALA A 60 -7.05 24.11 -13.90
C ALA A 60 -6.90 23.52 -15.31
N GLU A 61 -6.02 22.53 -15.49
CA GLU A 61 -5.81 21.79 -16.73
C GLU A 61 -6.79 20.62 -16.93
N GLY A 62 -7.68 20.36 -15.96
CA GLY A 62 -8.61 19.22 -15.99
C GLY A 62 -7.92 17.86 -15.83
N ARG A 63 -6.70 17.84 -15.27
CA ARG A 63 -5.95 16.61 -15.00
C ARG A 63 -6.32 16.03 -13.63
N THR A 64 -6.26 14.71 -13.53
CA THR A 64 -6.59 13.93 -12.32
C THR A 64 -5.43 13.04 -11.87
N ASP A 65 -4.21 13.32 -12.32
CA ASP A 65 -3.01 12.53 -12.03
C ASP A 65 -2.34 12.90 -10.70
N VAL A 66 -2.67 14.07 -10.14
CA VAL A 66 -2.19 14.53 -8.83
C VAL A 66 -3.26 14.25 -7.77
N PRO A 67 -2.94 13.59 -6.64
CA PRO A 67 -3.89 13.39 -5.56
C PRO A 67 -4.42 14.71 -5.00
N ASP A 68 -5.71 14.73 -4.65
CA ASP A 68 -6.38 15.91 -4.08
C ASP A 68 -6.17 16.06 -2.57
N ARG A 69 -5.65 15.02 -1.92
CA ARG A 69 -5.38 14.95 -0.49
C ARG A 69 -3.90 14.68 -0.25
N SER A 70 -3.39 15.24 0.84
CA SER A 70 -1.99 15.03 1.22
C SER A 70 -1.82 13.67 1.90
N GLY A 71 -0.62 13.09 1.83
CA GLY A 71 -0.38 11.76 2.40
C GLY A 71 -0.62 11.68 3.92
N LEU A 72 -0.26 12.72 4.68
CA LEU A 72 -0.54 12.76 6.12
C LEU A 72 -2.03 12.89 6.44
N GLU A 73 -2.76 13.67 5.65
CA GLU A 73 -4.22 13.81 5.78
C GLU A 73 -4.93 12.48 5.53
N GLU A 74 -4.54 11.76 4.46
CA GLU A 74 -5.05 10.42 4.16
C GLU A 74 -4.85 9.46 5.34
N ILE A 75 -3.67 9.47 5.96
CA ILE A 75 -3.36 8.60 7.11
C ILE A 75 -4.22 8.98 8.34
N PHE A 76 -4.38 10.27 8.63
CA PHE A 76 -5.18 10.71 9.78
C PHE A 76 -6.67 10.44 9.59
N GLU A 77 -7.18 10.54 8.37
CA GLU A 77 -8.54 10.11 8.04
C GLU A 77 -8.71 8.59 8.15
N GLU A 78 -7.76 7.79 7.66
CA GLU A 78 -7.83 6.32 7.71
C GLU A 78 -7.85 5.78 9.15
N ILE A 79 -7.02 6.36 10.04
CA ILE A 79 -6.95 5.92 11.43
C ILE A 79 -8.13 6.41 12.29
N SER A 80 -8.85 7.44 11.84
CA SER A 80 -9.96 8.06 12.58
C SER A 80 -11.32 7.51 12.15
N PRO A 81 -12.26 7.27 13.09
CA PRO A 81 -12.10 7.35 14.53
C PRO A 81 -11.47 6.09 15.14
N ILE A 82 -10.68 6.30 16.20
CA ILE A 82 -10.27 5.25 17.12
C ILE A 82 -11.35 5.12 18.18
N GLU A 83 -11.93 3.93 18.31
CA GLU A 83 -13.04 3.66 19.22
C GLU A 83 -12.64 2.61 20.26
N ASP A 84 -13.21 2.73 21.46
CA ASP A 84 -13.11 1.68 22.47
C ASP A 84 -14.01 0.48 22.12
N PHE A 85 -13.85 -0.64 22.83
CA PHE A 85 -14.63 -1.85 22.56
C PHE A 85 -16.15 -1.64 22.71
N SER A 86 -16.58 -0.72 23.58
CA SER A 86 -18.01 -0.43 23.78
C SER A 86 -18.58 0.59 22.81
N GLY A 87 -17.74 1.24 21.99
CA GLY A 87 -18.14 2.35 21.12
C GLY A 87 -18.63 3.59 21.88
N SER A 88 -18.32 3.70 23.17
CA SER A 88 -18.74 4.81 24.03
C SER A 88 -17.76 5.98 23.99
N MET A 89 -16.51 5.73 23.65
CA MET A 89 -15.46 6.74 23.56
C MET A 89 -14.80 6.65 22.19
N SER A 90 -14.62 7.81 21.55
CA SER A 90 -13.91 7.91 20.28
C SER A 90 -12.87 9.03 20.30
N LEU A 91 -11.78 8.82 19.55
CA LEU A 91 -10.72 9.80 19.31
C LEU A 91 -10.54 9.97 17.81
N SER A 92 -10.58 11.22 17.35
CA SER A 92 -10.36 11.58 15.94
C SER A 92 -9.22 12.58 15.82
N PHE A 93 -8.49 12.52 14.70
CA PHE A 93 -7.41 13.43 14.37
C PHE A 93 -7.79 14.29 13.18
N ARG A 94 -7.53 15.60 13.27
CA ARG A 94 -7.80 16.58 12.22
C ARG A 94 -6.69 17.64 12.19
N ASP A 95 -6.60 18.35 11.07
CA ASP A 95 -5.79 19.56 10.91
C ASP A 95 -4.34 19.39 11.40
N HIS A 96 -3.54 18.63 10.66
CA HIS A 96 -2.10 18.56 10.92
C HIS A 96 -1.41 19.84 10.48
N ARG A 97 -0.43 20.29 11.24
CA ARG A 97 0.42 21.42 10.89
C ARG A 97 1.84 21.24 11.40
N PHE A 98 2.78 21.77 10.65
CA PHE A 98 4.18 21.85 11.05
C PHE A 98 4.46 23.25 11.61
N GLU A 99 5.17 23.32 12.73
CA GLU A 99 5.78 24.58 13.15
C GLU A 99 7.10 24.80 12.43
N GLU A 100 7.52 26.07 12.36
CA GLU A 100 8.79 26.41 11.72
C GLU A 100 9.98 25.78 12.45
N THR A 101 10.91 25.22 11.68
CA THR A 101 12.17 24.74 12.24
C THR A 101 13.08 25.91 12.59
N ARG A 102 13.59 25.93 13.82
CA ARG A 102 14.58 26.91 14.26
C ARG A 102 16.00 26.54 13.84
N LYS A 103 16.21 25.32 13.34
CA LYS A 103 17.51 24.77 13.00
C LYS A 103 17.82 25.05 11.53
N THR A 104 19.05 25.41 11.20
CA THR A 104 19.52 25.46 9.81
C THR A 104 20.16 24.13 9.43
N ILE A 105 20.20 23.82 8.13
CA ILE A 105 20.80 22.58 7.61
C ILE A 105 22.27 22.48 8.01
N GLU A 106 23.02 23.60 7.91
CA GLU A 106 24.43 23.68 8.30
C GLU A 106 24.60 23.45 9.79
N SER A 107 23.79 24.10 10.63
CA SER A 107 23.86 23.91 12.09
C SER A 107 23.54 22.48 12.49
N CYS A 108 22.63 21.79 11.79
CA CYS A 108 22.32 20.39 12.06
C CYS A 108 23.52 19.49 11.75
N LYS A 109 24.22 19.73 10.64
CA LYS A 109 25.45 19.01 10.26
C LYS A 109 26.60 19.23 11.24
N GLU A 110 26.81 20.47 11.70
CA GLU A 110 27.90 20.80 12.62
C GLU A 110 27.69 20.29 14.05
N ARG A 111 26.43 20.17 14.49
CA ARG A 111 26.07 19.81 15.88
C ARG A 111 25.55 18.38 16.04
N ASP A 112 25.70 17.55 15.02
CA ASP A 112 25.18 16.19 14.99
C ASP A 112 23.67 16.09 15.29
N GLN A 113 22.88 17.07 14.84
CA GLN A 113 21.43 17.12 15.04
C GLN A 113 20.67 16.68 13.79
N THR A 114 19.41 16.27 13.98
CA THR A 114 18.47 16.03 12.89
C THR A 114 17.82 17.33 12.43
N TYR A 115 17.63 17.47 11.12
CA TYR A 115 16.87 18.58 10.53
C TYR A 115 15.39 18.17 10.46
N ASP A 116 14.60 18.73 11.37
CA ASP A 116 13.22 18.36 11.65
C ASP A 116 12.37 19.59 12.01
N ALA A 117 11.05 19.41 11.99
CA ALA A 117 10.06 20.38 12.44
C ALA A 117 9.02 19.73 13.37
N PRO A 118 8.55 20.45 14.41
CA PRO A 118 7.48 19.95 15.28
C PRO A 118 6.17 19.74 14.51
N LEU A 119 5.59 18.54 14.58
CA LEU A 119 4.28 18.20 14.03
C LEU A 119 3.21 18.28 15.12
N PHE A 120 2.17 19.07 14.86
CA PHE A 120 0.99 19.18 15.71
C PHE A 120 -0.26 18.72 14.97
N VAL A 121 -1.18 18.10 15.69
CA VAL A 121 -2.47 17.64 15.17
C VAL A 121 -3.56 18.02 16.16
N THR A 122 -4.73 18.40 15.67
CA THR A 122 -5.90 18.64 16.51
C THR A 122 -6.58 17.31 16.79
N ALA A 123 -6.52 16.86 18.05
CA ALA A 123 -7.17 15.65 18.50
C ALA A 123 -8.52 15.99 19.14
N GLU A 124 -9.58 15.32 18.69
CA GLU A 124 -10.93 15.46 19.21
C GLU A 124 -11.35 14.17 19.90
N PHE A 125 -11.53 14.24 21.21
CA PHE A 125 -12.07 13.15 22.01
C PHE A 125 -13.56 13.37 22.23
N MET A 126 -14.38 12.38 21.89
CA MET A 126 -15.83 12.39 22.09
C MET A 126 -16.23 11.24 23.03
N ASN A 127 -16.90 11.59 24.13
CA ASN A 127 -17.57 10.62 24.98
C ASN A 127 -19.07 10.62 24.66
N ALA A 128 -19.56 9.53 24.07
CA ALA A 128 -20.95 9.38 23.66
C ALA A 128 -21.92 9.32 24.86
N GLN A 129 -21.46 8.92 26.05
CA GLN A 129 -22.30 8.85 27.24
C GLN A 129 -22.57 10.23 27.85
N THR A 130 -21.57 11.11 27.86
CA THR A 130 -21.69 12.47 28.42
C THR A 130 -22.01 13.51 27.36
N GLY A 131 -21.80 13.21 26.08
CA GLY A 131 -21.86 14.17 24.98
C GLY A 131 -20.71 15.19 24.99
N GLU A 132 -19.70 15.00 25.84
CA GLU A 132 -18.58 15.93 25.97
C GLU A 132 -17.59 15.71 24.82
N ILE A 133 -17.26 16.79 24.11
CA ILE A 133 -16.21 16.84 23.10
C ILE A 133 -15.06 17.68 23.64
N LYS A 134 -13.88 17.08 23.75
CA LYS A 134 -12.64 17.77 24.10
C LYS A 134 -11.76 17.84 22.87
N SER A 135 -11.51 19.04 22.40
CA SER A 135 -10.55 19.31 21.33
C SER A 135 -9.27 19.87 21.94
N GLN A 136 -8.12 19.29 21.56
CA GLN A 136 -6.81 19.74 22.00
C GLN A 136 -5.80 19.61 20.86
N THR A 137 -4.93 20.61 20.71
CA THR A 137 -3.75 20.46 19.87
C THR A 137 -2.72 19.58 20.60
N VAL A 138 -2.35 18.46 19.98
CA VAL A 138 -1.38 17.49 20.50
C VAL A 138 -0.09 17.58 19.68
N PHE A 139 1.03 17.62 20.37
CA PHE A 139 2.35 17.45 19.76
C PHE A 139 2.57 15.97 19.42
N MET A 140 2.73 15.66 18.15
CA MET A 140 2.93 14.28 17.67
C MET A 140 4.40 13.87 17.71
N GLY A 141 5.32 14.83 17.56
CA GLY A 141 6.75 14.58 17.53
C GLY A 141 7.48 15.51 16.56
N ASP A 142 8.81 15.44 16.58
CA ASP A 142 9.65 16.10 15.59
C ASP A 142 9.71 15.25 14.31
N PHE A 143 9.36 15.85 13.18
CA PHE A 143 9.28 15.18 11.88
C PHE A 143 10.45 15.62 10.98
N PRO A 144 11.30 14.68 10.51
CA PRO A 144 12.42 15.02 9.62
C PRO A 144 11.97 15.69 8.33
N LEU A 145 12.61 16.80 7.97
CA LEU A 145 12.32 17.53 6.74
C LEU A 145 13.33 17.21 5.63
N MET A 146 12.85 17.15 4.39
CA MET A 146 13.68 17.01 3.21
C MET A 146 14.33 18.36 2.87
N THR A 147 15.63 18.34 2.56
CA THR A 147 16.35 19.50 2.04
C THR A 147 16.00 19.74 0.56
N GLU A 148 16.35 20.91 0.03
CA GLU A 148 16.16 21.22 -1.39
C GLU A 148 16.90 20.27 -2.35
N ARG A 149 17.86 19.48 -1.83
CA ARG A 149 18.64 18.52 -2.61
C ARG A 149 18.01 17.12 -2.64
N GLY A 150 16.83 16.94 -2.04
CA GLY A 150 16.19 15.62 -1.95
C GLY A 150 16.82 14.70 -0.90
N THR A 151 17.47 15.27 0.13
CA THR A 151 18.19 14.53 1.18
C THR A 151 17.64 14.85 2.56
N PHE A 152 17.98 14.05 3.56
CA PHE A 152 17.63 14.26 4.97
C PHE A 152 18.89 14.38 5.81
N ILE A 153 18.89 15.24 6.83
CA ILE A 153 19.97 15.29 7.82
C ILE A 153 19.50 14.55 9.07
N ILE A 154 20.09 13.39 9.34
CA ILE A 154 19.77 12.56 10.50
C ILE A 154 21.03 12.43 11.35
N ASN A 155 20.99 12.97 12.57
CA ASN A 155 22.14 13.02 13.49
C ASN A 155 23.41 13.57 12.80
N GLY A 156 23.31 14.75 12.18
CA GLY A 156 24.40 15.41 11.45
C GLY A 156 24.77 14.80 10.09
N THR A 157 24.30 13.58 9.79
CA THR A 157 24.68 12.86 8.57
C THR A 157 23.61 13.03 7.50
N GLU A 158 24.05 13.38 6.29
CA GLU A 158 23.16 13.46 5.13
C GLU A 158 22.82 12.06 4.60
N ARG A 159 21.53 11.79 4.43
CA ARG A 159 20.96 10.51 4.03
C ARG A 159 19.98 10.70 2.88
N VAL A 160 19.81 9.65 2.09
CA VAL A 160 18.84 9.60 0.98
C VAL A 160 17.93 8.41 1.20
N VAL A 161 16.63 8.63 1.05
CA VAL A 161 15.63 7.55 1.05
C VAL A 161 15.52 7.01 -0.38
N VAL A 162 15.94 5.76 -0.57
CA VAL A 162 15.94 5.13 -1.89
C VAL A 162 14.55 4.55 -2.20
N SER A 163 14.04 4.85 -3.39
CA SER A 163 12.78 4.28 -3.86
C SER A 163 12.88 2.76 -3.98
N GLN A 164 11.93 2.05 -3.37
CA GLN A 164 11.86 0.60 -3.41
C GLN A 164 10.92 0.13 -4.52
N LEU A 165 11.34 -0.86 -5.32
CA LEU A 165 10.46 -1.57 -6.24
C LEU A 165 9.83 -2.76 -5.51
N VAL A 166 8.51 -2.71 -5.36
CA VAL A 166 7.69 -3.79 -4.77
C VAL A 166 6.64 -4.25 -5.78
N ARG A 167 6.09 -5.45 -5.59
CA ARG A 167 4.95 -5.91 -6.39
C ARG A 167 3.73 -5.08 -6.03
N SER A 168 2.95 -4.64 -7.03
CA SER A 168 1.70 -3.95 -6.72
C SER A 168 0.74 -4.90 -6.01
N PRO A 169 -0.16 -4.40 -5.17
CA PRO A 169 -1.32 -5.14 -4.73
C PRO A 169 -2.14 -5.64 -5.93
N GLY A 170 -2.81 -6.78 -5.76
CA GLY A 170 -3.66 -7.38 -6.79
C GLY A 170 -3.59 -8.90 -6.84
N VAL A 171 -4.14 -9.45 -7.93
CA VAL A 171 -4.21 -10.90 -8.16
C VAL A 171 -3.20 -11.30 -9.23
N TYR A 172 -2.27 -12.18 -8.88
CA TYR A 172 -1.25 -12.70 -9.77
C TYR A 172 -1.46 -14.17 -10.06
N PHE A 173 -1.37 -14.54 -11.33
CA PHE A 173 -1.40 -15.93 -11.77
C PHE A 173 0.00 -16.36 -12.22
N GLU A 174 0.39 -17.55 -11.82
CA GLU A 174 1.70 -18.14 -12.12
C GLU A 174 1.50 -19.58 -12.57
N ARG A 175 2.22 -19.98 -13.63
CA ARG A 175 2.29 -21.36 -14.12
C ARG A 175 3.73 -21.84 -14.02
N THR A 176 3.94 -22.89 -13.24
CA THR A 176 5.27 -23.44 -12.99
C THR A 176 5.27 -24.95 -13.24
N PRO A 177 6.15 -25.46 -14.12
CA PRO A 177 6.25 -26.90 -14.34
C PRO A 177 6.74 -27.59 -13.05
N ASP A 178 6.08 -28.66 -12.64
CA ASP A 178 6.53 -29.48 -11.51
C ASP A 178 7.83 -30.21 -11.88
N LYS A 179 8.77 -30.29 -10.93
CA LYS A 179 10.08 -30.91 -11.20
C LYS A 179 10.04 -32.44 -11.26
N THR A 180 8.98 -33.05 -10.74
CA THR A 180 8.87 -34.50 -10.53
C THR A 180 7.82 -35.17 -11.40
N SER A 181 7.04 -34.39 -12.14
CA SER A 181 5.94 -34.85 -12.98
C SER A 181 5.82 -33.95 -14.19
N ASP A 182 5.27 -34.47 -15.29
CA ASP A 182 5.03 -33.68 -16.52
C ASP A 182 3.77 -32.80 -16.41
N LYS A 183 3.49 -32.29 -15.21
CA LYS A 183 2.31 -31.46 -14.92
C LYS A 183 2.73 -30.06 -14.52
N ASP A 184 1.95 -29.09 -14.98
CA ASP A 184 2.05 -27.70 -14.56
C ASP A 184 1.30 -27.48 -13.24
N ILE A 185 1.91 -26.74 -12.32
CA ILE A 185 1.28 -26.21 -11.12
C ILE A 185 0.80 -24.79 -11.43
N TYR A 186 -0.47 -24.53 -11.17
CA TYR A 186 -1.10 -23.22 -11.36
C TYR A 186 -1.31 -22.59 -9.99
N THR A 187 -0.84 -21.36 -9.81
CA THR A 187 -0.96 -20.62 -8.55
C THR A 187 -1.66 -19.29 -8.80
N ALA A 188 -2.59 -18.92 -7.92
CA ALA A 188 -3.17 -17.58 -7.84
C ALA A 188 -2.82 -16.96 -6.49
N LYS A 189 -2.22 -15.77 -6.50
CA LYS A 189 -1.81 -15.04 -5.28
C LYS A 189 -2.59 -13.74 -5.21
N ILE A 190 -3.35 -13.56 -4.14
CA ILE A 190 -4.03 -12.31 -3.81
C ILE A 190 -3.13 -11.58 -2.80
N ILE A 191 -2.54 -10.49 -3.25
CA ILE A 191 -1.61 -9.66 -2.47
C ILE A 191 -2.34 -8.35 -2.12
N PRO A 192 -2.73 -8.15 -0.85
CA PRO A 192 -3.30 -6.87 -0.42
C PRO A 192 -2.22 -5.78 -0.33
N SER A 193 -2.66 -4.53 -0.29
CA SER A 193 -1.81 -3.39 0.10
C SER A 193 -1.36 -3.54 1.55
N ARG A 194 -2.31 -3.88 2.43
CA ARG A 194 -2.09 -4.13 3.86
C ARG A 194 -3.00 -5.27 4.30
N GLY A 195 -2.42 -6.38 4.74
CA GLY A 195 -3.21 -7.49 5.30
C GLY A 195 -2.61 -8.87 5.04
N ALA A 196 -3.43 -9.89 5.27
CA ALA A 196 -3.04 -11.29 5.11
C ALA A 196 -3.02 -11.72 3.64
N TRP A 197 -2.02 -12.50 3.24
CA TRP A 197 -1.98 -13.04 1.89
C TRP A 197 -2.92 -14.23 1.74
N LEU A 198 -3.58 -14.33 0.59
CA LEU A 198 -4.40 -15.48 0.23
C LEU A 198 -3.87 -16.11 -1.05
N GLU A 199 -3.46 -17.37 -0.98
CA GLU A 199 -2.83 -18.06 -2.10
C GLU A 199 -3.59 -19.35 -2.43
N PHE A 200 -3.93 -19.54 -3.70
CA PHE A 200 -4.56 -20.76 -4.23
C PHE A 200 -3.58 -21.49 -5.13
N GLU A 201 -3.64 -22.82 -5.13
CA GLU A 201 -2.73 -23.67 -5.91
C GLU A 201 -3.50 -24.89 -6.43
N ILE A 202 -3.38 -25.18 -7.73
CA ILE A 202 -3.72 -26.49 -8.29
C ILE A 202 -2.43 -27.29 -8.35
N ASP A 203 -2.33 -28.33 -7.53
CA ASP A 203 -1.12 -29.13 -7.44
C ASP A 203 -1.07 -30.26 -8.48
N LYS A 204 0.06 -30.98 -8.55
CA LYS A 204 0.26 -32.07 -9.52
C LYS A 204 -0.73 -33.25 -9.38
N ARG A 205 -1.48 -33.32 -8.30
CA ARG A 205 -2.53 -34.34 -8.08
C ARG A 205 -3.91 -33.83 -8.48
N ASP A 206 -3.97 -32.70 -9.19
CA ASP A 206 -5.18 -31.99 -9.59
C ASP A 206 -6.05 -31.57 -8.39
N MET A 207 -5.45 -31.37 -7.21
CA MET A 207 -6.18 -30.91 -6.04
C MET A 207 -6.01 -29.39 -5.88
N VAL A 208 -7.10 -28.73 -5.50
CA VAL A 208 -7.14 -27.28 -5.29
C VAL A 208 -6.89 -26.98 -3.82
N GLY A 209 -5.74 -26.39 -3.53
CA GLY A 209 -5.33 -25.99 -2.20
C GLY A 209 -5.39 -24.49 -1.99
N VAL A 210 -5.45 -24.09 -0.72
CA VAL A 210 -5.38 -22.71 -0.26
C VAL A 210 -4.37 -22.58 0.88
N ARG A 211 -3.63 -21.46 0.90
CA ARG A 211 -2.81 -21.01 2.03
C ARG A 211 -3.34 -19.66 2.51
N VAL A 212 -3.77 -19.64 3.76
CA VAL A 212 -4.25 -18.45 4.46
C VAL A 212 -3.08 -17.86 5.25
N ASP A 213 -2.72 -16.60 5.03
CA ASP A 213 -1.63 -15.89 5.70
C ASP A 213 -0.30 -16.67 5.71
N ARG A 214 0.07 -17.22 4.55
CA ARG A 214 1.30 -18.03 4.34
C ARG A 214 1.44 -19.22 5.31
N LYS A 215 0.33 -19.70 5.90
CA LYS A 215 0.32 -20.91 6.75
C LYS A 215 0.25 -22.19 5.91
N ARG A 216 0.11 -23.33 6.61
CA ARG A 216 0.04 -24.66 6.00
C ARG A 216 -1.10 -24.75 4.99
N LYS A 217 -0.84 -25.44 3.88
CA LYS A 217 -1.82 -25.68 2.81
C LYS A 217 -3.01 -26.48 3.34
N GLN A 218 -4.21 -26.06 2.93
CA GLN A 218 -5.49 -26.71 3.20
C GLN A 218 -6.22 -26.96 1.88
N SER A 219 -7.22 -27.84 1.85
CA SER A 219 -8.13 -27.93 0.71
C SER A 219 -8.91 -26.63 0.59
N VAL A 220 -9.15 -26.15 -0.64
CA VAL A 220 -9.91 -24.92 -0.87
C VAL A 220 -11.34 -25.01 -0.32
N THR A 221 -11.92 -26.22 -0.32
CA THR A 221 -13.26 -26.50 0.18
C THR A 221 -13.42 -26.19 1.67
N VAL A 222 -12.34 -26.31 2.46
CA VAL A 222 -12.34 -25.89 3.88
C VAL A 222 -12.57 -24.37 3.98
N LEU A 223 -11.94 -23.57 3.12
CA LEU A 223 -12.19 -22.13 3.11
C LEU A 223 -13.61 -21.81 2.65
N LEU A 224 -14.10 -22.47 1.59
CA LEU A 224 -15.46 -22.25 1.07
C LEU A 224 -16.53 -22.60 2.12
N LYS A 225 -16.36 -23.73 2.83
CA LYS A 225 -17.23 -24.13 3.95
C LYS A 225 -17.17 -23.13 5.09
N ALA A 226 -15.97 -22.64 5.45
CA ALA A 226 -15.81 -21.62 6.49
C ALA A 226 -16.53 -20.31 6.14
N LEU A 227 -16.56 -19.94 4.86
CA LEU A 227 -17.31 -18.78 4.34
C LEU A 227 -18.84 -19.02 4.26
N GLY A 228 -19.31 -20.22 4.58
CA GLY A 228 -20.73 -20.55 4.68
C GLY A 228 -21.32 -21.31 3.49
N MET A 229 -20.50 -21.75 2.52
CA MET A 229 -20.99 -22.60 1.44
C MET A 229 -21.19 -24.04 1.91
N SER A 230 -22.34 -24.64 1.58
CA SER A 230 -22.57 -26.06 1.77
C SER A 230 -21.88 -26.89 0.68
N GLU A 231 -21.75 -28.20 0.89
CA GLU A 231 -21.20 -29.08 -0.15
C GLU A 231 -22.04 -29.08 -1.44
N ALA A 232 -23.36 -28.93 -1.31
CA ALA A 232 -24.25 -28.81 -2.44
C ALA A 232 -23.97 -27.52 -3.23
N ASP A 233 -23.80 -26.39 -2.55
CA ASP A 233 -23.48 -25.10 -3.19
C ASP A 233 -22.12 -25.16 -3.91
N ILE A 234 -21.13 -25.81 -3.30
CA ILE A 234 -19.80 -26.01 -3.90
C ILE A 234 -19.89 -26.88 -5.16
N LEU A 235 -20.71 -27.94 -5.14
CA LEU A 235 -20.92 -28.80 -6.30
C LEU A 235 -21.75 -28.13 -7.40
N GLU A 236 -22.70 -27.28 -7.04
CA GLU A 236 -23.47 -26.51 -8.02
C GLU A 236 -22.57 -25.53 -8.77
N GLU A 237 -21.72 -24.79 -8.06
CA GLU A 237 -20.87 -23.76 -8.67
C GLU A 237 -19.61 -24.33 -9.35
N PHE A 238 -19.00 -25.37 -8.76
CA PHE A 238 -17.68 -25.87 -9.18
C PHE A 238 -17.66 -27.35 -9.58
N GLY A 239 -18.81 -28.03 -9.60
CA GLY A 239 -18.90 -29.47 -9.82
C GLY A 239 -18.50 -29.94 -11.23
N ASP A 240 -18.50 -29.04 -12.22
CA ASP A 240 -18.02 -29.34 -13.57
C ASP A 240 -16.50 -29.52 -13.65
N TYR A 241 -15.76 -29.06 -12.62
CA TYR A 241 -14.32 -29.19 -12.55
C TYR A 241 -13.91 -30.42 -11.73
N GLU A 242 -13.28 -31.41 -12.38
CA GLU A 242 -12.84 -32.65 -11.74
C GLU A 242 -11.88 -32.39 -10.56
N SER A 243 -11.01 -31.38 -10.66
CA SER A 243 -10.12 -30.97 -9.59
C SER A 243 -10.88 -30.57 -8.31
N MET A 244 -12.02 -29.89 -8.47
CA MET A 244 -12.87 -29.48 -7.35
C MET A 244 -13.63 -30.67 -6.76
N ARG A 245 -14.16 -31.57 -7.61
CA ARG A 245 -14.79 -32.83 -7.15
C ARG A 245 -13.82 -33.68 -6.32
N LEU A 246 -12.60 -33.90 -6.83
CA LEU A 246 -11.55 -34.68 -6.14
C LEU A 246 -11.10 -34.01 -4.84
N THR A 247 -11.07 -32.68 -4.80
CA THR A 247 -10.73 -31.93 -3.60
C THR A 247 -11.81 -32.07 -2.53
N LEU A 248 -13.09 -32.00 -2.92
CA LEU A 248 -14.22 -32.17 -2.02
C LEU A 248 -14.32 -33.59 -1.47
N GLU A 249 -14.08 -34.62 -2.29
CA GLU A 249 -14.08 -36.02 -1.84
C GLU A 249 -13.01 -36.31 -0.77
N LYS A 250 -11.86 -35.60 -0.83
CA LYS A 250 -10.77 -35.72 0.14
C LYS A 250 -10.88 -34.78 1.33
N ASP A 251 -11.88 -33.91 1.34
CA ASP A 251 -12.14 -33.03 2.46
C ASP A 251 -12.70 -33.84 3.64
N HIS A 252 -12.15 -33.61 4.83
CA HIS A 252 -12.56 -34.30 6.05
C HIS A 252 -13.48 -33.44 6.93
N THR A 253 -13.75 -32.20 6.53
CA THR A 253 -14.61 -31.28 7.28
C THR A 253 -16.08 -31.50 6.89
N ALA A 254 -16.97 -31.67 7.86
CA ALA A 254 -18.38 -31.98 7.58
C ALA A 254 -19.24 -30.71 7.35
N GLY A 255 -18.83 -29.57 7.88
CA GLY A 255 -19.59 -28.31 7.78
C GLY A 255 -18.78 -27.08 8.15
N GLN A 256 -19.46 -25.93 8.17
CA GLN A 256 -18.83 -24.61 8.40
C GLN A 256 -18.05 -24.54 9.71
N ASP A 257 -18.62 -25.05 10.81
CA ASP A 257 -18.00 -24.98 12.13
C ASP A 257 -16.69 -25.77 12.17
N ASP A 258 -16.69 -27.01 11.66
CA ASP A 258 -15.48 -27.83 11.58
C ASP A 258 -14.40 -27.17 10.72
N ALA A 259 -14.81 -26.55 9.62
CA ALA A 259 -13.91 -25.85 8.71
C ALA A 259 -13.29 -24.59 9.35
N LEU A 260 -14.09 -23.80 10.07
CA LEU A 260 -13.62 -22.66 10.85
C LEU A 260 -12.61 -23.09 11.92
N LEU A 261 -12.92 -24.15 12.67
CA LEU A 261 -12.02 -24.68 13.70
C LEU A 261 -10.72 -25.23 13.08
N ASP A 262 -10.79 -25.87 11.91
CA ASP A 262 -9.62 -26.37 11.20
C ASP A 262 -8.69 -25.23 10.73
N ILE A 263 -9.26 -24.16 10.16
CA ILE A 263 -8.52 -22.94 9.80
C ILE A 263 -7.89 -22.31 11.05
N TYR A 264 -8.65 -22.17 12.14
CA TYR A 264 -8.16 -21.57 13.39
C TYR A 264 -6.96 -22.32 13.97
N ARG A 265 -7.04 -23.67 14.05
CA ARG A 265 -5.94 -24.51 14.57
C ARG A 265 -4.64 -24.33 13.77
N LYS A 266 -4.74 -24.10 12.46
CA LYS A 266 -3.56 -23.89 11.61
C LYS A 266 -3.01 -22.46 11.68
N LEU A 267 -3.87 -21.46 11.89
CA LEU A 267 -3.46 -20.07 12.09
C LEU A 267 -2.84 -19.84 13.48
N ARG A 268 -3.45 -20.42 14.52
CA ARG A 268 -3.08 -20.25 15.94
C ARG A 268 -2.86 -21.61 16.62
N PRO A 269 -1.72 -22.27 16.35
CA PRO A 269 -1.41 -23.54 16.98
C PRO A 269 -1.20 -23.35 18.49
N GLY A 270 -2.02 -24.01 19.31
CA GLY A 270 -1.91 -24.00 20.78
C GLY A 270 -3.01 -23.20 21.50
N GLU A 271 -3.81 -22.41 20.77
CA GLU A 271 -5.00 -21.78 21.34
C GLU A 271 -6.22 -22.72 21.22
N PRO A 272 -7.06 -22.84 22.27
CA PRO A 272 -8.28 -23.64 22.17
C PRO A 272 -9.23 -23.02 21.13
N PRO A 273 -9.64 -23.78 20.11
CA PRO A 273 -10.46 -23.23 19.03
C PRO A 273 -11.93 -23.14 19.48
N THR A 274 -12.53 -21.96 19.39
CA THR A 274 -13.99 -21.77 19.48
C THR A 274 -14.53 -21.27 18.15
N ARG A 275 -15.80 -21.56 17.86
CA ARG A 275 -16.45 -21.17 16.62
C ARG A 275 -16.45 -19.65 16.45
N GLU A 276 -16.79 -18.93 17.51
CA GLU A 276 -16.90 -17.47 17.53
C GLU A 276 -15.53 -16.82 17.32
N ALA A 277 -14.48 -17.35 17.95
CA ALA A 277 -13.12 -16.85 17.78
C ALA A 277 -12.61 -17.12 16.35
N ALA A 278 -12.94 -18.28 15.79
CA ALA A 278 -12.56 -18.65 14.42
C ALA A 278 -13.24 -17.78 13.36
N GLN A 279 -14.55 -17.55 13.49
CA GLN A 279 -15.29 -16.65 12.61
C GLN A 279 -14.72 -15.22 12.71
N THR A 280 -14.58 -14.70 13.94
CA THR A 280 -14.04 -13.36 14.18
C THR A 280 -12.62 -13.20 13.63
N LEU A 281 -11.79 -14.25 13.73
CA LEU A 281 -10.44 -14.23 13.17
C LEU A 281 -10.48 -14.13 11.65
N LEU A 282 -11.31 -14.93 10.98
CA LEU A 282 -11.42 -14.92 9.52
C LEU A 282 -11.97 -13.58 9.01
N ASP A 283 -12.98 -13.03 9.69
CA ASP A 283 -13.56 -11.73 9.36
C ASP A 283 -12.53 -10.61 9.52
N ASN A 284 -11.74 -10.65 10.60
CA ASN A 284 -10.66 -9.68 10.80
C ASN A 284 -9.51 -9.84 9.81
N LEU A 285 -9.32 -11.01 9.21
CA LEU A 285 -8.24 -11.24 8.24
C LEU A 285 -8.57 -10.72 6.85
N TYR A 286 -9.83 -10.75 6.41
CA TYR A 286 -10.19 -10.46 5.01
C TYR A 286 -11.37 -9.50 4.81
N PHE A 287 -12.21 -9.28 5.83
CA PHE A 287 -13.44 -8.50 5.68
C PHE A 287 -13.47 -7.25 6.57
N ASN A 288 -12.51 -7.09 7.47
CA ASN A 288 -12.37 -5.87 8.28
C ASN A 288 -11.47 -4.85 7.57
N PRO A 289 -12.01 -3.71 7.07
CA PRO A 289 -11.23 -2.70 6.35
C PRO A 289 -10.15 -2.05 7.24
N LYS A 290 -10.31 -2.06 8.57
CA LYS A 290 -9.26 -1.59 9.48
C LYS A 290 -8.03 -2.49 9.47
N ARG A 291 -8.15 -3.75 9.01
CA ARG A 291 -7.07 -4.76 9.03
C ARG A 291 -6.67 -5.26 7.63
N TYR A 292 -7.53 -5.06 6.63
CA TYR A 292 -7.33 -5.50 5.27
C TYR A 292 -7.68 -4.40 4.27
N ASP A 293 -6.74 -4.07 3.39
CA ASP A 293 -6.85 -3.12 2.28
C ASP A 293 -6.04 -3.61 1.08
#